data_AF-A0A7Y0SCS0-F1
#
_entry.id   AF-A0A7Y0SCS0-F1
#
_cell.length_a   1.000
_cell.length_b   1.000
_cell.length_c   1.000
_cell.angle_alpha   90.00
_cell.angle_beta   90.00
_cell.angle_gamma   90.00
#
_symmetry.space_group_name_H-M   'P 1'
#
loop_
_entity.id
_entity.type
_entity.pdbx_description
1 polymer ?
#
loop_
_entity_poly.entity_id
_entity_poly.type
_entity_poly.pdbx_seq_one_letter_code
_entity_poly.pdbx_strand_id
1 'polypeptide(L)'
;MVVIESSVGAGGVNKKKDVKIVQILLNSQAKAEKLITDGLCGSKTIGAIFSYQRTIMPGWKPDGRVDPNGRTFRELLMYVPKEEKEKLSSSLIVRNKNVEIESRNKLSTTDYSVSYKSSLPSDKRLVSSYSINVIKLALAQAGMKCAVISSTLRFPEEQASIMYRNARIDLKKQKQLYGKNGDAVLDVYSSNSKKDKHEVIRLMKEKIELLARDGKKVSKHCTTVEDYKKYNVIDIGVNSTRAANSEFFSVKKFTAVLKALTEDGYINKFIDETGKSNKCWHIEVVPNAKKITRFD
;
A
#
# COMPACT_ATOMS: atom_id res chain seq x y z
N MET A 1 4.60 -21.18 3.14
CA MET A 1 5.14 -19.82 3.34
C MET A 1 6.49 -19.92 4.04
N VAL A 2 7.58 -19.43 3.45
CA VAL A 2 8.88 -19.33 4.12
C VAL A 2 8.80 -18.22 5.16
N VAL A 3 9.20 -18.50 6.39
CA VAL A 3 9.23 -17.54 7.50
C VAL A 3 10.50 -17.75 8.30
N ILE A 4 11.02 -16.66 8.87
CA ILE A 4 11.99 -16.72 9.97
C ILE A 4 11.25 -16.50 11.29
N GLU A 5 11.65 -17.22 12.33
CA GLU A 5 11.03 -17.16 13.66
C GLU A 5 11.58 -16.00 14.50
N SER A 6 12.81 -15.60 14.26
CA SER A 6 13.53 -14.58 15.03
C SER A 6 14.46 -13.78 14.13
N SER A 7 14.99 -12.67 14.64
CA SER A 7 15.84 -11.78 13.87
C SER A 7 17.20 -12.40 13.54
N VAL A 8 17.71 -12.09 12.35
CA VAL A 8 19.00 -12.56 11.83
C VAL A 8 19.87 -11.37 11.45
N GLY A 9 21.18 -11.44 11.67
CA GLY A 9 22.14 -10.39 11.36
C GLY A 9 22.68 -9.68 12.60
N ALA A 10 23.08 -8.42 12.44
CA ALA A 10 23.66 -7.60 13.48
C ALA A 10 22.69 -7.44 14.67
N GLY A 11 23.13 -7.83 15.87
CA GLY A 11 22.31 -7.79 17.09
C GLY A 11 21.04 -8.67 17.04
N GLY A 12 20.96 -9.60 16.08
CA GLY A 12 19.84 -10.54 15.93
C GLY A 12 19.95 -11.74 16.87
N VAL A 13 18.83 -12.46 17.02
CA VAL A 13 18.80 -13.74 17.77
C VAL A 13 19.64 -14.81 17.07
N ASN A 14 19.74 -14.74 15.73
CA ASN A 14 20.62 -15.60 14.93
C ASN A 14 20.39 -17.10 15.12
N LYS A 15 19.13 -17.52 15.25
CA LYS A 15 18.78 -18.94 15.26
C LYS A 15 19.31 -19.61 13.99
N LYS A 16 20.05 -20.72 14.15
CA LYS A 16 20.70 -21.45 13.04
C LYS A 16 19.79 -21.67 11.82
N LYS A 17 18.53 -22.05 12.06
CA LYS A 17 17.51 -22.26 11.01
C LYS A 17 17.18 -20.97 10.25
N ASP A 18 16.93 -19.88 10.97
CA ASP A 18 16.62 -18.57 10.38
C ASP A 18 17.83 -18.01 9.61
N VAL A 19 19.04 -18.20 10.15
CA VAL A 19 20.28 -17.79 9.48
C VAL A 19 20.46 -18.54 8.16
N LYS A 20 20.22 -19.86 8.13
CA LYS A 20 20.27 -20.63 6.88
C LYS A 20 19.29 -20.10 5.84
N ILE A 21 18.05 -19.83 6.25
CA ILE A 21 17.03 -19.26 5.36
C ILE A 21 17.54 -17.93 4.77
N VAL A 22 18.03 -17.02 5.61
CA VAL A 22 18.53 -15.71 5.16
C VAL A 22 19.77 -15.85 4.26
N GLN A 23 20.70 -16.75 4.57
CA GLN A 23 21.88 -17.01 3.72
C GLN A 23 21.47 -17.53 2.34
N ILE A 24 20.50 -18.46 2.27
CA ILE A 24 19.99 -18.96 0.99
C ILE A 24 19.31 -17.80 0.22
N LEU A 25 18.44 -17.03 0.87
CA LEU A 25 17.77 -15.91 0.22
C LEU A 25 18.77 -14.82 -0.24
N LEU A 26 19.85 -14.57 0.49
CA LEU A 26 20.88 -13.62 0.06
C LEU A 26 21.64 -14.14 -1.16
N ASN A 27 21.97 -15.43 -1.17
CA ASN A 27 22.63 -16.08 -2.30
C ASN A 27 21.79 -16.06 -3.57
N SER A 28 20.47 -16.11 -3.43
CA SER A 28 19.56 -16.01 -4.56
C SER A 28 19.58 -14.62 -5.22
N GLN A 29 19.97 -13.59 -4.47
CA GLN A 29 20.10 -12.20 -4.93
C GLN A 29 21.53 -11.82 -5.30
N ALA A 30 22.52 -12.66 -4.96
CA ALA A 30 23.92 -12.36 -5.12
C ALA A 30 24.32 -12.40 -6.60
N LYS A 31 24.92 -11.30 -7.08
CA LYS A 31 25.59 -11.24 -8.39
C LYS A 31 27.08 -11.63 -8.34
N ALA A 32 27.58 -11.91 -7.14
CA ALA A 32 28.99 -12.20 -6.84
C ALA A 32 29.10 -13.46 -5.97
N GLU A 33 30.23 -13.63 -5.25
CA GLU A 33 30.51 -14.80 -4.42
C GLU A 33 29.37 -15.11 -3.42
N LYS A 34 28.93 -16.37 -3.41
CA LYS A 34 27.84 -16.85 -2.55
C LYS A 34 28.34 -17.16 -1.15
N LEU A 35 27.51 -16.88 -0.15
CA LEU A 35 27.71 -17.29 1.23
C LEU A 35 27.65 -18.82 1.36
N ILE A 36 28.41 -19.36 2.32
CA ILE A 36 28.20 -20.73 2.79
C ILE A 36 26.89 -20.77 3.60
N THR A 37 25.99 -21.70 3.28
CA THR A 37 24.67 -21.83 3.94
C THR A 37 24.75 -22.76 5.16
N ASP A 38 25.60 -22.40 6.11
CA ASP A 38 25.92 -23.18 7.32
C ASP A 38 25.01 -22.87 8.51
N GLY A 39 24.29 -21.74 8.48
CA GLY A 39 23.51 -21.23 9.59
C GLY A 39 24.32 -20.43 10.61
N LEU A 40 25.55 -20.05 10.28
CA LEU A 40 26.41 -19.22 11.12
C LEU A 40 26.30 -17.75 10.69
N CYS A 41 25.86 -16.90 11.61
CA CYS A 41 25.72 -15.46 11.34
C CYS A 41 27.03 -14.71 11.61
N GLY A 42 28.07 -15.05 10.85
CA GLY A 42 29.37 -14.38 10.92
C GLY A 42 29.42 -13.05 10.16
N SER A 43 30.61 -12.43 10.13
CA SER A 43 30.86 -11.15 9.46
C SER A 43 30.46 -11.15 7.97
N LYS A 44 30.65 -12.28 7.27
CA LYS A 44 30.24 -12.44 5.87
C LYS A 44 28.72 -12.35 5.70
N THR A 45 27.96 -13.08 6.53
CA THR A 45 26.48 -13.05 6.49
C THR A 45 25.96 -11.65 6.82
N ILE A 46 26.51 -11.02 7.87
CA ILE A 46 26.14 -9.66 8.27
C ILE A 46 26.48 -8.65 7.16
N GLY A 47 27.68 -8.74 6.57
CA GLY A 47 28.11 -7.88 5.47
C GLY A 47 27.24 -8.01 4.22
N ALA A 48 26.79 -9.22 3.91
CA ALA A 48 25.84 -9.47 2.82
C ALA A 48 24.47 -8.83 3.11
N ILE A 49 23.97 -8.90 4.35
CA ILE A 49 22.73 -8.20 4.75
C ILE A 49 22.89 -6.69 4.56
N PHE A 50 23.99 -6.10 5.05
CA PHE A 50 24.28 -4.67 4.85
C PHE A 50 24.28 -4.29 3.37
N SER A 51 24.96 -5.07 2.53
CA SER A 51 25.08 -4.83 1.09
C SER A 51 23.72 -4.93 0.38
N TYR A 52 22.93 -5.94 0.74
CA TYR A 52 21.58 -6.10 0.21
C TYR A 52 20.69 -4.91 0.60
N GLN A 53 20.68 -4.54 1.88
CA GLN A 53 19.91 -3.40 2.39
C GLN A 53 20.24 -2.08 1.68
N ARG A 54 21.53 -1.79 1.42
CA ARG A 54 21.93 -0.61 0.64
C ARG A 54 21.34 -0.62 -0.77
N THR A 55 21.21 -1.81 -1.36
CA THR A 55 20.70 -2.00 -2.72
C THR A 55 19.19 -1.77 -2.77
N ILE A 56 18.44 -2.36 -1.85
CA ILE A 56 16.96 -2.27 -1.85
C ILE A 56 16.44 -0.95 -1.23
N MET A 57 17.28 -0.24 -0.48
CA MET A 57 16.91 0.99 0.25
C MET A 57 17.97 2.10 0.08
N PRO A 58 18.17 2.62 -1.14
CA PRO A 58 19.12 3.72 -1.37
C PRO A 58 18.71 4.95 -0.55
N GLY A 59 19.67 5.53 0.18
CA GLY A 59 19.46 6.69 1.06
C GLY A 59 19.10 6.37 2.51
N TRP A 60 18.84 5.11 2.85
CA TRP A 60 18.68 4.67 4.24
C TRP A 60 20.00 4.13 4.82
N LYS A 61 20.24 4.38 6.11
CA LYS A 61 21.38 3.78 6.81
C LYS A 61 21.05 2.30 7.05
N PRO A 62 21.78 1.35 6.44
CA PRO A 62 21.53 -0.07 6.66
C PRO A 62 21.87 -0.42 8.12
N ASP A 63 21.13 -1.35 8.71
CA ASP A 63 21.28 -1.79 10.10
C ASP A 63 21.89 -3.18 10.24
N GLY A 64 22.02 -3.91 9.12
CA GLY A 64 22.57 -5.26 9.09
C GLY A 64 21.67 -6.32 9.69
N ARG A 65 20.37 -6.03 9.90
CA ARG A 65 19.41 -6.90 10.58
C ARG A 65 18.20 -7.25 9.69
N VAL A 66 17.75 -8.49 9.83
CA VAL A 66 16.60 -9.07 9.13
C VAL A 66 15.61 -9.55 10.17
N ASP A 67 14.54 -8.80 10.39
CA ASP A 67 13.47 -9.18 11.34
C ASP A 67 12.35 -9.99 10.66
N PRO A 68 11.64 -10.86 11.41
CA PRO A 68 10.47 -11.59 10.92
C PRO A 68 9.42 -10.66 10.34
N ASN A 69 9.00 -10.91 9.09
CA ASN A 69 8.09 -10.06 8.33
C ASN A 69 8.57 -8.60 8.13
N GLY A 70 9.82 -8.31 8.48
CA GLY A 70 10.45 -7.02 8.28
C GLY A 70 10.69 -6.72 6.80
N ARG A 71 11.05 -5.47 6.51
CA ARG A 71 11.29 -4.99 5.14
C ARG A 71 12.34 -5.84 4.41
N THR A 72 13.52 -6.02 5.00
CA THR A 72 14.59 -6.84 4.40
C THR A 72 14.14 -8.26 4.09
N PHE A 73 13.39 -8.89 5.00
CA PHE A 73 12.92 -10.26 4.80
C PHE A 73 11.85 -10.38 3.71
N ARG A 74 10.89 -9.45 3.66
CA ARG A 74 9.87 -9.41 2.59
C ARG A 74 10.49 -9.20 1.21
N GLU A 75 11.53 -8.36 1.14
CA GLU A 75 12.28 -8.11 -0.08
C GLU A 75 13.04 -9.35 -0.57
N LEU A 76 13.72 -10.03 0.35
CA LEU A 76 14.43 -11.29 0.08
C LEU A 76 13.48 -12.39 -0.44
N LEU A 77 12.28 -12.50 0.14
CA LEU A 77 11.29 -13.50 -0.26
C LEU A 77 10.67 -13.27 -1.64
N MET A 78 10.74 -12.05 -2.18
CA MET A 78 10.13 -11.71 -3.45
C MET A 78 10.84 -12.39 -4.64
N TYR A 79 12.06 -12.90 -4.43
CA TYR A 79 12.96 -13.40 -5.47
C TYR A 79 13.66 -14.72 -5.07
N VAL A 80 12.91 -15.81 -4.99
CA VAL A 80 13.50 -17.15 -4.81
C VAL A 80 13.51 -17.90 -6.16
N PRO A 81 14.66 -18.03 -6.85
CA PRO A 81 14.81 -18.85 -8.05
C PRO A 81 14.40 -20.30 -7.79
N LYS A 82 13.87 -20.97 -8.82
CA LYS A 82 13.30 -22.32 -8.71
C LYS A 82 14.29 -23.34 -8.10
N GLU A 83 15.58 -23.26 -8.46
CA GLU A 83 16.63 -24.15 -7.97
C GLU A 83 17.00 -23.94 -6.49
N GLU A 84 16.90 -22.70 -5.98
CA GLU A 84 17.20 -22.43 -4.56
C GLU A 84 16.03 -22.78 -3.64
N LYS A 85 14.82 -23.00 -4.20
CA LYS A 85 13.68 -23.57 -3.45
C LYS A 85 13.91 -25.02 -3.04
N GLU A 86 14.58 -25.82 -3.85
CA GLU A 86 14.92 -27.21 -3.53
C GLU A 86 15.97 -27.28 -2.41
N LYS A 87 16.87 -26.29 -2.36
CA LYS A 87 17.83 -26.11 -1.26
C LYS A 87 17.15 -25.61 0.02
N LEU A 88 16.15 -24.73 -0.10
CA LEU A 88 15.30 -24.30 1.01
C LEU A 88 14.47 -25.46 1.55
N SER A 89 13.81 -26.27 0.71
CA SER A 89 12.98 -27.40 1.15
C SER A 89 13.79 -28.49 1.85
N SER A 90 14.99 -28.81 1.34
CA SER A 90 15.93 -29.74 1.98
C SER A 90 16.54 -29.20 3.28
N SER A 91 16.71 -27.88 3.41
CA SER A 91 17.18 -27.24 4.64
C SER A 91 16.08 -26.99 5.68
N LEU A 92 14.80 -27.09 5.30
CA LEU A 92 13.61 -26.76 6.09
C LEU A 92 12.85 -27.99 6.59
N ILE A 93 13.48 -29.15 6.83
CA ILE A 93 12.79 -30.34 7.39
C ILE A 93 12.06 -29.96 8.69
N VAL A 94 10.77 -29.67 8.55
CA VAL A 94 9.80 -29.42 9.61
C VAL A 94 8.55 -30.19 9.20
N ARG A 95 8.41 -31.40 9.76
CA ARG A 95 7.17 -32.18 9.90
C ARG A 95 6.18 -32.09 8.72
N ASN A 96 6.36 -32.99 7.74
CA ASN A 96 5.31 -33.55 6.88
C ASN A 96 4.25 -32.58 6.28
N LYS A 97 4.65 -31.41 5.76
CA LYS A 97 3.87 -30.71 4.72
C LYS A 97 4.80 -30.03 3.72
N ASN A 98 4.68 -30.39 2.45
CA ASN A 98 5.35 -29.70 1.35
C ASN A 98 4.89 -28.25 1.31
N VAL A 99 5.83 -27.32 1.38
CA VAL A 99 5.54 -25.89 1.30
C VAL A 99 5.82 -25.42 -0.13
N GLU A 100 4.76 -25.17 -0.89
CA GLU A 100 4.86 -24.52 -2.20
C GLU A 100 5.35 -23.08 -2.06
N ILE A 101 6.33 -22.71 -2.89
CA ILE A 101 6.89 -21.36 -2.99
C ILE A 101 6.95 -21.07 -4.49
N GLU A 102 6.32 -19.98 -4.97
CA GLU A 102 6.37 -19.54 -6.38
C GLU A 102 7.68 -18.76 -6.66
N SER A 103 8.23 -18.84 -7.88
CA SER A 103 9.52 -18.24 -8.30
C SER A 103 9.25 -17.19 -9.34
N ARG A 104 9.73 -15.95 -9.16
CA ARG A 104 9.71 -14.96 -10.25
C ARG A 104 10.98 -14.11 -10.20
N ASN A 105 11.69 -14.03 -11.33
CA ASN A 105 12.91 -13.23 -11.49
C ASN A 105 12.63 -11.71 -11.44
N LYS A 106 11.40 -11.33 -11.77
CA LYS A 106 10.73 -10.04 -11.54
C LYS A 106 9.25 -10.33 -11.38
N LEU A 107 8.55 -9.54 -10.57
CA LEU A 107 7.11 -9.69 -10.44
C LEU A 107 6.49 -9.48 -11.83
N SER A 108 5.68 -10.42 -12.32
CA SER A 108 4.83 -10.09 -13.46
C SER A 108 3.65 -9.26 -12.95
N THR A 109 3.40 -8.15 -13.63
CA THR A 109 2.28 -7.27 -13.30
C THR A 109 0.93 -7.94 -13.60
N THR A 110 0.89 -9.01 -14.40
CA THR A 110 -0.36 -9.71 -14.76
C THR A 110 -0.88 -10.60 -13.63
N ASP A 111 -0.03 -10.97 -12.69
CA ASP A 111 -0.40 -11.81 -11.55
C ASP A 111 -1.14 -11.06 -10.44
N TYR A 112 -1.17 -9.74 -10.54
CA TYR A 112 -1.80 -8.85 -9.56
C TYR A 112 -2.84 -7.99 -10.26
N SER A 113 -4.09 -8.13 -9.81
CA SER A 113 -5.21 -7.39 -10.36
C SER A 113 -5.53 -6.18 -9.48
N VAL A 114 -5.57 -5.00 -10.08
CA VAL A 114 -6.09 -3.80 -9.43
C VAL A 114 -7.23 -3.32 -10.28
N SER A 115 -8.44 -3.46 -9.76
CA SER A 115 -9.67 -3.10 -10.47
C SER A 115 -10.34 -1.90 -9.80
N TYR A 116 -11.29 -1.31 -10.50
CA TYR A 116 -12.15 -0.28 -9.95
C TYR A 116 -13.47 -0.89 -9.51
N LYS A 117 -14.04 -0.39 -8.42
CA LYS A 117 -15.40 -0.73 -8.02
C LYS A 117 -16.35 -0.46 -9.19
N SER A 118 -17.27 -1.38 -9.49
CA SER A 118 -18.20 -1.26 -10.62
C SER A 118 -19.00 0.05 -10.61
N SER A 119 -19.35 0.53 -9.42
CA SER A 119 -20.06 1.81 -9.21
C SER A 119 -19.20 3.06 -9.40
N LEU A 120 -17.88 2.94 -9.63
CA LEU A 120 -17.01 4.09 -9.87
C LEU A 120 -17.05 4.47 -11.36
N PRO A 121 -17.50 5.68 -11.72
CA PRO A 121 -17.60 6.12 -13.12
C PRO A 121 -16.27 6.10 -13.86
N SER A 122 -16.29 5.89 -15.18
CA SER A 122 -15.09 5.70 -16.01
C SER A 122 -14.22 6.95 -16.10
N ASP A 123 -14.82 8.14 -16.14
CA ASP A 123 -14.15 9.44 -16.11
C ASP A 123 -13.38 9.70 -14.80
N LYS A 124 -13.61 8.88 -13.76
CA LYS A 124 -12.88 8.92 -12.48
C LYS A 124 -11.76 7.91 -12.39
N ARG A 125 -11.63 6.98 -13.35
CA ARG A 125 -10.63 5.89 -13.34
C ARG A 125 -9.27 6.38 -13.85
N LEU A 126 -8.80 7.49 -13.29
CA LEU A 126 -7.64 8.26 -13.75
C LEU A 126 -6.36 7.95 -12.97
N VAL A 127 -6.35 6.87 -12.18
CA VAL A 127 -5.16 6.48 -11.41
C VAL A 127 -4.05 6.12 -12.39
N SER A 128 -2.87 6.73 -12.21
CA SER A 128 -1.73 6.51 -13.09
C SER A 128 -1.28 5.04 -13.07
N SER A 129 -0.70 4.57 -14.18
CA SER A 129 -0.09 3.24 -14.27
C SER A 129 0.98 3.02 -13.18
N TYR A 130 1.75 4.06 -12.85
CA TYR A 130 2.69 4.06 -11.75
C TYR A 130 2.00 3.72 -10.41
N SER A 131 0.95 4.45 -10.05
CA SER A 131 0.23 4.23 -8.78
C SER A 131 -0.44 2.86 -8.74
N ILE A 132 -0.97 2.39 -9.87
CA ILE A 132 -1.46 1.00 -10.01
C ILE A 132 -0.33 -0.01 -9.73
N ASN A 133 0.87 0.21 -10.26
CA ASN A 133 2.00 -0.66 -10.01
C ASN A 133 2.50 -0.60 -8.56
N VAL A 134 2.40 0.56 -7.89
CA VAL A 134 2.65 0.64 -6.44
C VAL A 134 1.65 -0.23 -5.66
N ILE A 135 0.38 -0.23 -6.03
CA ILE A 135 -0.63 -1.11 -5.41
C ILE A 135 -0.33 -2.58 -5.72
N LYS A 136 0.07 -2.92 -6.94
CA LYS A 136 0.50 -4.29 -7.29
C LYS A 136 1.72 -4.74 -6.47
N LEU A 137 2.66 -3.84 -6.22
CA LEU A 137 3.82 -4.13 -5.36
C LEU A 137 3.36 -4.40 -3.92
N ALA A 138 2.39 -3.62 -3.45
CA ALA A 138 1.79 -3.83 -2.14
C ALA A 138 1.10 -5.20 -2.04
N LEU A 139 0.36 -5.58 -3.08
CA LEU A 139 -0.30 -6.88 -3.19
C LEU A 139 0.73 -8.02 -3.13
N ALA A 140 1.80 -7.93 -3.93
CA ALA A 140 2.88 -8.90 -3.92
C ALA A 140 3.51 -9.09 -2.54
N GLN A 141 3.91 -8.00 -1.88
CA GLN A 141 4.53 -8.05 -0.55
C GLN A 141 3.56 -8.50 0.55
N ALA A 142 2.26 -8.29 0.38
CA ALA A 142 1.24 -8.73 1.33
C ALA A 142 0.84 -10.21 1.13
N GLY A 143 1.28 -10.84 0.04
CA GLY A 143 0.80 -12.16 -0.38
C GLY A 143 -0.66 -12.12 -0.85
N MET A 144 -1.10 -11.01 -1.41
CA MET A 144 -2.45 -10.78 -1.95
C MET A 144 -2.39 -10.72 -3.48
N LYS A 145 -3.47 -11.11 -4.17
CA LYS A 145 -3.53 -11.07 -5.64
C LYS A 145 -4.39 -9.93 -6.21
N CYS A 146 -5.43 -9.50 -5.50
CA CYS A 146 -6.38 -8.50 -6.00
C CYS A 146 -6.61 -7.33 -5.01
N ALA A 147 -6.78 -6.12 -5.54
CA ALA A 147 -7.27 -4.93 -4.83
C ALA A 147 -8.36 -4.21 -5.64
N VAL A 148 -9.32 -3.59 -4.94
CA VAL A 148 -10.40 -2.82 -5.57
C VAL A 148 -10.35 -1.36 -5.13
N ILE A 149 -10.11 -0.46 -6.08
CA ILE A 149 -10.17 0.99 -5.89
C ILE A 149 -11.64 1.42 -5.82
N SER A 150 -12.03 1.99 -4.69
CA SER A 150 -13.39 2.45 -4.41
C SER A 150 -13.59 3.95 -4.61
N SER A 151 -12.54 4.76 -4.55
CA SER A 151 -12.63 6.21 -4.78
C SER A 151 -11.31 6.78 -5.32
N THR A 152 -11.42 7.84 -6.11
CA THR A 152 -10.31 8.50 -6.83
C THR A 152 -10.51 10.03 -6.82
N LEU A 153 -10.86 10.63 -7.95
CA LEU A 153 -11.18 12.05 -8.12
C LEU A 153 -12.66 12.30 -7.77
N ARG A 154 -12.94 13.43 -7.11
CA ARG A 154 -14.30 13.98 -6.95
C ARG A 154 -14.34 15.40 -7.50
N PHE A 155 -15.37 15.72 -8.26
CA PHE A 155 -15.67 17.10 -8.65
C PHE A 155 -16.46 17.80 -7.52
N PRO A 156 -16.49 19.15 -7.52
CA PRO A 156 -17.20 19.93 -6.52
C PRO A 156 -18.67 19.51 -6.29
N GLU A 157 -19.41 19.24 -7.37
CA GLU A 157 -20.81 18.77 -7.31
C GLU A 157 -20.96 17.43 -6.54
N GLU A 158 -20.06 16.49 -6.79
CA GLU A 158 -20.08 15.17 -6.14
C GLU A 158 -19.69 15.29 -4.66
N GLN A 159 -18.69 16.12 -4.37
CA GLN A 159 -18.26 16.41 -3.00
C GLN A 159 -19.40 17.09 -2.21
N ALA A 160 -20.10 18.06 -2.82
CA ALA A 160 -21.30 18.68 -2.23
C ALA A 160 -22.40 17.65 -1.97
N SER A 161 -22.71 16.80 -2.94
CA SER A 161 -23.72 15.74 -2.83
C SER A 161 -23.42 14.74 -1.69
N ILE A 162 -22.15 14.36 -1.51
CA ILE A 162 -21.71 13.48 -0.41
C ILE A 162 -21.86 14.20 0.93
N MET A 163 -21.39 15.44 1.03
CA MET A 163 -21.47 16.24 2.25
C MET A 163 -22.94 16.45 2.65
N TYR A 164 -23.81 16.79 1.71
CA TYR A 164 -25.25 16.93 1.93
C TYR A 164 -25.86 15.65 2.51
N ARG A 165 -25.61 14.50 1.87
CA ARG A 165 -26.16 13.20 2.30
C ARG A 165 -25.73 12.86 3.72
N ASN A 166 -24.46 13.04 4.04
CA ASN A 166 -23.93 12.71 5.36
C ASN A 166 -24.39 13.72 6.43
N ALA A 167 -24.48 15.01 6.08
CA ALA A 167 -24.96 16.05 6.98
C ALA A 167 -26.44 15.86 7.36
N ARG A 168 -27.26 15.36 6.43
CA ARG A 168 -28.64 14.96 6.71
C ARG A 168 -28.76 13.82 7.73
N ILE A 169 -27.76 12.94 7.78
CA ILE A 169 -27.74 11.84 8.74
C ILE A 169 -27.26 12.34 10.10
N ASP A 170 -26.13 13.04 10.13
CA ASP A 170 -25.55 13.58 11.37
C ASP A 170 -24.61 14.76 11.07
N LEU A 171 -25.17 15.97 11.08
CA LEU A 171 -24.43 17.21 10.86
C LEU A 171 -23.33 17.42 11.91
N LYS A 172 -23.60 17.10 13.19
CA LYS A 172 -22.65 17.31 14.29
C LYS A 172 -21.40 16.46 14.06
N LYS A 173 -21.58 15.19 13.70
CA LYS A 173 -20.47 14.30 13.35
C LYS A 173 -19.73 14.75 12.10
N GLN A 174 -20.42 15.30 11.10
CA GLN A 174 -19.73 15.86 9.93
C GLN A 174 -18.86 17.05 10.29
N LYS A 175 -19.32 17.97 11.14
CA LYS A 175 -18.50 19.10 11.62
C LYS A 175 -17.30 18.69 12.48
N GLN A 176 -17.37 17.53 13.13
CA GLN A 176 -16.21 16.97 13.86
C GLN A 176 -15.19 16.30 12.93
N LEU A 177 -15.65 15.83 11.76
CA LEU A 177 -14.81 15.13 10.77
C LEU A 177 -14.09 16.10 9.84
N TYR A 178 -14.79 17.14 9.40
CA TYR A 178 -14.23 18.15 8.51
C TYR A 178 -13.44 19.20 9.30
N GLY A 179 -12.55 19.91 8.58
CA GLY A 179 -11.93 21.13 9.10
C GLY A 179 -12.66 22.38 8.60
N LYS A 180 -12.11 23.55 8.93
CA LYS A 180 -12.68 24.89 8.64
C LYS A 180 -13.30 25.04 7.24
N ASN A 181 -12.63 24.56 6.19
CA ASN A 181 -13.13 24.66 4.81
C ASN A 181 -14.39 23.80 4.59
N GLY A 182 -14.41 22.58 5.13
CA GLY A 182 -15.58 21.71 5.05
C GLY A 182 -16.71 22.21 5.94
N ASP A 183 -16.40 22.73 7.13
CA ASP A 183 -17.38 23.35 8.01
C ASP A 183 -18.08 24.53 7.33
N ALA A 184 -17.33 25.36 6.60
CA ALA A 184 -17.91 26.46 5.84
C ALA A 184 -18.91 26.00 4.76
N VAL A 185 -18.76 24.78 4.22
CA VAL A 185 -19.73 24.17 3.29
C VAL A 185 -20.90 23.55 4.07
N LEU A 186 -20.65 22.96 5.24
CA LEU A 186 -21.69 22.44 6.12
C LEU A 186 -22.56 23.55 6.74
N ASP A 187 -22.01 24.75 6.90
CA ASP A 187 -22.77 25.94 7.30
C ASP A 187 -23.75 26.36 6.20
N VAL A 188 -23.33 26.30 4.93
CA VAL A 188 -24.24 26.50 3.78
C VAL A 188 -25.38 25.47 3.81
N TYR A 189 -25.07 24.20 4.10
CA TYR A 189 -26.12 23.19 4.33
C TYR A 189 -27.05 23.59 5.48
N SER A 190 -26.51 23.96 6.64
CA SER A 190 -27.29 24.29 7.84
C SER A 190 -28.25 25.45 7.59
N SER A 191 -27.78 26.52 6.95
CA SER A 191 -28.57 27.71 6.63
C SER A 191 -29.64 27.49 5.57
N ASN A 192 -29.49 26.46 4.73
CA ASN A 192 -30.38 26.19 3.60
C ASN A 192 -31.13 24.86 3.73
N SER A 193 -31.04 24.17 4.87
CA SER A 193 -31.51 22.78 5.03
C SER A 193 -33.01 22.57 4.76
N LYS A 194 -33.82 23.65 4.80
CA LYS A 194 -35.25 23.64 4.47
C LYS A 194 -35.58 23.79 2.98
N LYS A 195 -34.58 24.14 2.16
CA LYS A 195 -34.76 24.33 0.71
C LYS A 195 -34.77 23.00 -0.05
N ASP A 196 -35.07 23.06 -1.34
CA ASP A 196 -34.97 21.89 -2.21
C ASP A 196 -33.55 21.31 -2.22
N LYS A 197 -33.47 19.97 -2.28
CA LYS A 197 -32.21 19.22 -2.27
C LYS A 197 -31.24 19.69 -3.35
N HIS A 198 -31.70 19.90 -4.58
CA HIS A 198 -30.84 20.31 -5.69
C HIS A 198 -30.34 21.73 -5.48
N GLU A 199 -31.18 22.62 -4.93
CA GLU A 199 -30.76 23.97 -4.57
C GLU A 199 -29.68 23.98 -3.48
N VAL A 200 -29.84 23.18 -2.42
CA VAL A 200 -28.85 23.10 -1.34
C VAL A 200 -27.52 22.56 -1.87
N ILE A 201 -27.54 21.50 -2.68
CA ILE A 201 -26.32 20.92 -3.25
C ILE A 201 -25.63 21.93 -4.17
N ARG A 202 -26.38 22.68 -5.00
CA ARG A 202 -25.84 23.75 -5.85
C ARG A 202 -25.12 24.81 -5.00
N LEU A 203 -25.74 25.30 -3.93
CA LEU A 203 -25.12 26.29 -3.03
C LEU A 203 -23.86 25.74 -2.35
N MET A 204 -23.89 24.48 -1.92
CA MET A 204 -22.71 23.81 -1.35
C MET A 204 -21.58 23.68 -2.39
N LYS A 205 -21.90 23.33 -3.63
CA LYS A 205 -20.95 23.29 -4.76
C LYS A 205 -20.32 24.66 -4.97
N GLU A 206 -21.11 25.71 -5.08
CA GLU A 206 -20.62 27.07 -5.30
C GLU A 206 -19.63 27.50 -4.19
N LYS A 207 -19.91 27.10 -2.94
CA LYS A 207 -18.99 27.32 -1.83
C LYS A 207 -17.69 26.54 -1.98
N ILE A 208 -17.74 25.29 -2.43
CA ILE A 208 -16.55 24.48 -2.72
C ILE A 208 -15.72 25.12 -3.84
N GLU A 209 -16.35 25.57 -4.91
CA GLU A 209 -15.67 26.23 -6.03
C GLU A 209 -15.04 27.56 -5.63
N LEU A 210 -15.74 28.37 -4.82
CA LEU A 210 -15.20 29.61 -4.27
C LEU A 210 -13.94 29.33 -3.43
N LEU A 211 -13.99 28.34 -2.53
CA LEU A 211 -12.83 27.93 -1.73
C LEU A 211 -11.68 27.44 -2.62
N ALA A 212 -11.99 26.69 -3.68
CA ALA A 212 -10.97 26.18 -4.60
C ALA A 212 -10.23 27.30 -5.35
N ARG A 213 -10.91 28.39 -5.72
CA ARG A 213 -10.28 29.58 -6.33
C ARG A 213 -9.26 30.25 -5.40
N ASP A 214 -9.50 30.19 -4.09
CA ASP A 214 -8.57 30.67 -3.05
C ASP A 214 -7.46 29.64 -2.72
N GLY A 215 -7.33 28.55 -3.48
CA GLY A 215 -6.39 27.47 -3.20
C GLY A 215 -6.76 26.59 -2.00
N LYS A 216 -7.98 26.73 -1.45
CA LYS A 216 -8.46 25.99 -0.27
C LYS A 216 -9.18 24.71 -0.71
N LYS A 217 -8.77 23.57 -0.15
CA LYS A 217 -9.41 22.27 -0.41
C LYS A 217 -10.35 21.86 0.73
N VAL A 218 -11.53 21.37 0.36
CA VAL A 218 -12.53 20.81 1.28
C VAL A 218 -12.30 19.31 1.53
N SER A 219 -11.77 18.62 0.52
CA SER A 219 -11.39 17.20 0.59
C SER A 219 -10.16 16.96 -0.26
N LYS A 220 -9.37 15.94 0.09
CA LYS A 220 -8.22 15.51 -0.73
C LYS A 220 -8.64 14.95 -2.09
N HIS A 221 -9.82 14.33 -2.17
CA HIS A 221 -10.36 13.85 -3.45
C HIS A 221 -10.92 14.97 -4.32
N CYS A 222 -11.30 16.12 -3.72
CA CYS A 222 -11.93 17.22 -4.43
C CYS A 222 -10.86 18.13 -5.05
N THR A 223 -10.58 17.92 -6.33
CA THR A 223 -9.51 18.60 -7.06
C THR A 223 -9.81 18.61 -8.56
N THR A 224 -8.96 19.25 -9.38
CA THR A 224 -9.06 19.21 -10.85
C THR A 224 -8.43 17.93 -11.41
N VAL A 225 -8.74 17.60 -12.67
CA VAL A 225 -8.13 16.44 -13.36
C VAL A 225 -6.61 16.65 -13.49
N GLU A 226 -6.19 17.88 -13.79
CA GLU A 226 -4.81 18.28 -14.00
C GLU A 226 -3.99 18.08 -12.71
N ASP A 227 -4.53 18.51 -11.57
CA ASP A 227 -3.90 18.31 -10.28
C ASP A 227 -3.90 16.84 -9.87
N TYR A 228 -5.00 16.12 -10.14
CA TYR A 228 -5.10 14.70 -9.82
C TYR A 228 -4.04 13.88 -10.58
N LYS A 229 -3.75 14.21 -11.84
CA LYS A 229 -2.70 13.56 -12.62
C LYS A 229 -1.30 13.74 -12.02
N LYS A 230 -1.07 14.82 -11.27
CA LYS A 230 0.20 15.08 -10.55
C LYS A 230 0.21 14.42 -9.17
N TYR A 231 -0.95 14.16 -8.59
CA TYR A 231 -1.11 13.67 -7.23
C TYR A 231 -2.35 12.78 -7.11
N ASN A 232 -2.17 11.46 -7.21
CA ASN A 232 -3.27 10.50 -7.16
C ASN A 232 -3.71 10.26 -5.71
N VAL A 233 -4.95 10.63 -5.39
CA VAL A 233 -5.60 10.32 -4.10
C VAL A 233 -6.53 9.12 -4.30
N ILE A 234 -6.29 8.02 -3.59
CA ILE A 234 -6.87 6.71 -3.89
C ILE A 234 -7.41 6.08 -2.60
N ASP A 235 -8.69 5.69 -2.60
CA ASP A 235 -9.26 4.82 -1.57
C ASP A 235 -9.36 3.40 -2.11
N ILE A 236 -8.70 2.44 -1.45
CA ILE A 236 -8.83 1.01 -1.70
C ILE A 236 -9.84 0.43 -0.72
N GLY A 237 -10.97 -0.07 -1.22
CA GLY A 237 -12.08 -0.51 -0.37
C GLY A 237 -11.82 -1.88 0.26
N VAL A 238 -11.88 -1.97 1.60
CA VAL A 238 -11.61 -3.22 2.35
C VAL A 238 -12.59 -4.32 1.96
N ASN A 239 -13.89 -4.01 1.96
CA ASN A 239 -14.92 -5.01 1.68
C ASN A 239 -14.91 -5.46 0.21
N SER A 240 -14.75 -4.52 -0.73
CA SER A 240 -14.65 -4.84 -2.16
C SER A 240 -13.39 -5.65 -2.47
N THR A 241 -12.27 -5.31 -1.83
CA THR A 241 -11.02 -6.08 -1.97
C THR A 241 -11.14 -7.47 -1.35
N ARG A 242 -11.80 -7.60 -0.19
CA ARG A 242 -12.07 -8.89 0.43
C ARG A 242 -12.91 -9.79 -0.48
N ALA A 243 -13.96 -9.25 -1.08
CA ALA A 243 -14.82 -9.99 -2.00
C ALA A 243 -14.06 -10.47 -3.25
N ALA A 244 -13.16 -9.64 -3.79
CA ALA A 244 -12.37 -9.96 -4.98
C ALA A 244 -11.12 -10.82 -4.72
N ASN A 245 -10.77 -11.10 -3.45
CA ASN A 245 -9.50 -11.73 -3.06
C ASN A 245 -9.68 -12.67 -1.86
N SER A 246 -10.82 -13.35 -1.76
CA SER A 246 -11.29 -14.04 -0.55
C SER A 246 -10.28 -15.02 0.05
N GLU A 247 -9.54 -15.74 -0.78
CA GLU A 247 -8.56 -16.75 -0.34
C GLU A 247 -7.28 -16.15 0.26
N PHE A 248 -6.80 -15.02 -0.28
CA PHE A 248 -5.50 -14.44 0.10
C PHE A 248 -5.64 -13.14 0.91
N PHE A 249 -6.87 -12.73 1.22
CA PHE A 249 -7.15 -11.44 1.84
C PHE A 249 -6.61 -11.35 3.28
N SER A 250 -5.87 -10.29 3.58
CA SER A 250 -5.47 -9.98 4.95
C SER A 250 -5.36 -8.48 5.18
N VAL A 251 -6.21 -7.95 6.08
CA VAL A 251 -6.15 -6.53 6.45
C VAL A 251 -4.81 -6.19 7.08
N LYS A 252 -4.38 -6.99 8.06
CA LYS A 252 -3.13 -6.78 8.81
C LYS A 252 -1.91 -6.73 7.89
N LYS A 253 -1.78 -7.69 6.97
CA LYS A 253 -0.62 -7.75 6.05
C LYS A 253 -0.63 -6.59 5.08
N PHE A 254 -1.77 -6.28 4.46
CA PHE A 254 -1.86 -5.20 3.49
C PHE A 254 -1.61 -3.83 4.13
N THR A 255 -2.21 -3.54 5.30
CA THR A 255 -1.91 -2.34 6.10
C THR A 255 -0.42 -2.21 6.38
N ALA A 256 0.23 -3.27 6.87
CA ALA A 256 1.65 -3.26 7.20
C ALA A 256 2.54 -3.02 5.97
N VAL A 257 2.13 -3.50 4.80
CA VAL A 257 2.83 -3.26 3.54
C VAL A 257 2.63 -1.84 3.05
N LEU A 258 1.41 -1.29 3.04
CA LEU A 258 1.16 0.10 2.65
C LEU A 258 1.91 1.09 3.54
N LYS A 259 1.96 0.82 4.85
CA LYS A 259 2.79 1.60 5.79
C LYS A 259 4.27 1.55 5.40
N ALA A 260 4.81 0.36 5.13
CA ALA A 260 6.19 0.23 4.72
C ALA A 260 6.46 0.93 3.38
N LEU A 261 5.60 0.77 2.37
CA LEU A 261 5.76 1.47 1.09
C LEU A 261 5.69 3.00 1.23
N THR A 262 5.09 3.51 2.30
CA THR A 262 5.12 4.92 2.68
C THR A 262 6.49 5.32 3.23
N GLU A 263 7.04 4.55 4.18
CA GLU A 263 8.40 4.73 4.72
C GLU A 263 9.48 4.60 3.63
N ASP A 264 9.19 3.80 2.61
CA ASP A 264 10.04 3.57 1.45
C ASP A 264 9.99 4.71 0.42
N GLY A 265 9.03 5.65 0.53
CA GLY A 265 8.83 6.75 -0.41
C GLY A 265 8.12 6.37 -1.73
N TYR A 266 7.48 5.21 -1.81
CA TYR A 266 6.60 4.87 -2.94
C TYR A 266 5.21 5.49 -2.79
N ILE A 267 4.76 5.66 -1.55
CA ILE A 267 3.49 6.29 -1.17
C ILE A 267 3.83 7.56 -0.39
N ASN A 268 3.25 8.71 -0.76
CA ASN A 268 3.52 9.99 -0.10
C ASN A 268 2.77 10.11 1.23
N LYS A 269 1.56 9.55 1.30
CA LYS A 269 0.78 9.52 2.52
C LYS A 269 -0.10 8.28 2.57
N PHE A 270 -0.18 7.68 3.75
CA PHE A 270 -1.07 6.57 4.04
C PHE A 270 -1.90 6.90 5.29
N ILE A 271 -3.20 6.66 5.20
CA ILE A 271 -4.12 6.75 6.34
C ILE A 271 -4.88 5.41 6.42
N ASP A 272 -4.76 4.74 7.57
CA ASP A 272 -5.51 3.53 7.85
C ASP A 272 -6.92 3.91 8.32
N GLU A 273 -7.90 3.66 7.45
CA GLU A 273 -9.32 3.88 7.74
C GLU A 273 -10.12 2.57 7.73
N THR A 274 -9.44 1.44 7.89
CA THR A 274 -10.06 0.11 7.86
C THR A 274 -11.00 -0.12 9.03
N GLY A 275 -10.75 0.51 10.17
CA GLY A 275 -11.63 0.52 11.34
C GLY A 275 -12.66 1.64 11.36
N LYS A 276 -12.71 2.51 10.34
CA LYS A 276 -13.63 3.65 10.27
C LYS A 276 -14.85 3.34 9.39
N SER A 277 -15.78 4.28 9.30
CA SER A 277 -17.04 4.11 8.55
C SER A 277 -16.86 3.85 7.05
N ASN A 278 -15.80 4.39 6.45
CA ASN A 278 -15.48 4.20 5.03
C ASN A 278 -14.80 2.85 4.74
N LYS A 279 -14.21 2.19 5.75
CA LYS A 279 -13.53 0.89 5.65
C LYS A 279 -12.63 0.82 4.41
N CYS A 280 -11.64 1.71 4.33
CA CYS A 280 -10.69 1.76 3.22
C CYS A 280 -9.25 1.93 3.70
N TRP A 281 -8.31 1.65 2.80
CA TRP A 281 -6.96 2.18 2.87
C TRP A 281 -6.89 3.43 1.99
N HIS A 282 -6.60 4.57 2.60
CA HIS A 282 -6.42 5.82 1.86
C HIS A 282 -4.92 6.01 1.59
N ILE A 283 -4.57 6.13 0.31
CA ILE A 283 -3.19 6.39 -0.11
C ILE A 283 -3.14 7.63 -1.02
N GLU A 284 -2.08 8.39 -0.86
CA GLU A 284 -1.74 9.52 -1.72
C GLU A 284 -0.39 9.23 -2.39
N VAL A 285 -0.35 9.28 -3.73
CA VAL A 285 0.82 8.90 -4.52
C VAL A 285 1.13 9.96 -5.57
N VAL A 286 2.36 10.46 -5.56
CA VAL A 286 2.96 11.26 -6.64
C VAL A 286 3.47 10.30 -7.71
N PRO A 287 2.90 10.31 -8.93
CA PRO A 287 3.35 9.42 -9.98
C PRO A 287 4.84 9.59 -10.29
N ASN A 288 5.55 8.47 -10.44
CA ASN A 288 6.98 8.42 -10.76
C ASN A 288 7.93 9.02 -9.72
N ALA A 289 7.46 9.27 -8.49
CA ALA A 289 8.32 9.80 -7.41
C ALA A 289 9.51 8.88 -7.06
N LYS A 290 9.36 7.56 -7.25
CA LYS A 290 10.44 6.58 -7.02
C LYS A 290 10.37 5.45 -8.03
N LYS A 291 11.47 5.17 -8.74
CA LYS A 291 11.51 4.09 -9.75
C LYS A 291 11.09 2.74 -9.14
N ILE A 292 10.13 2.07 -9.79
CA ILE A 292 9.74 0.70 -9.46
C ILE A 292 10.61 -0.22 -10.31
N THR A 293 11.62 -0.84 -9.70
CA THR A 293 12.58 -1.73 -10.40
C THR A 293 12.17 -3.20 -10.36
N ARG A 294 11.03 -3.52 -9.73
CA ARG A 294 10.66 -4.87 -9.30
C ARG A 294 9.70 -5.60 -10.24
N PHE A 295 9.04 -4.88 -11.13
CA PHE A 295 8.26 -5.46 -12.22
C PHE A 295 9.13 -5.58 -13.49
N ASP A 296 8.76 -6.52 -14.37
CA ASP A 296 9.30 -6.59 -15.74
C ASP A 296 9.11 -5.29 -16.51
#